data_AF-W7QAR8-F1
#
_entry.id   AF-W7QAR8-F1
#
_cell.length_a   1.000
_cell.length_b   1.000
_cell.length_c   1.000
_cell.angle_alpha   90.00
_cell.angle_beta   90.00
_cell.angle_gamma   90.00
#
_symmetry.space_group_name_H-M   'P 1'
#
loop_
_entity.id
_entity.type
_entity.pdbx_description
1 polymer ?
#
loop_
_entity_poly.entity_id
_entity_poly.type
_entity_poly.pdbx_seq_one_letter_code
_entity_poly.pdbx_strand_id
1 'polypeptide(L)'
;MVVALDYNSMYPSCMEGDFAEPRGLKYRTFDDHFCDLKKLHHGIYRVVLKGCKNNFFRNFHPLKFTKSNRSFLFKLDEKDSIETILHKNELVAYSKYFSEVKVIDGIESKTTIRHPLFNKAKRLYAEKNNLQKQNHGHYKKLVAHELQTLYSASSRKKYCTLNFNNYLEIIEQIKKSLFIDLSECPDLESAKKILNSKYIKTRESKGRIKISHVDFQSDYNIHSLTSQVVSNARVKMIKTLEYILEFEGSEICYTNTDSIHVSIEKRMLQDFFNYLSPYISQRMGDLKVECVADQGFWFDTGRYWLKNNNSIALYKNKIFNTIRNKDAYKRHTKIKRIHNAQAFSYVTEHSLVMENSFTYSKRICRENKIDHADLVRYDFEEIKNLIVAGETYRKEELLSREWLIELFNRVATNQVLRTRPSALKY
;
A
#
# COMPACT_ATOMS: atom_id res chain seq x y z
N MET A 1 -17.39 -18.18 6.92
CA MET A 1 -18.03 -16.88 6.60
C MET A 1 -16.95 -15.85 6.45
N VAL A 2 -17.12 -14.86 5.59
CA VAL A 2 -16.19 -13.75 5.36
C VAL A 2 -16.86 -12.45 5.77
N VAL A 3 -16.28 -11.73 6.72
CA VAL A 3 -16.71 -10.39 7.13
C VAL A 3 -15.82 -9.36 6.46
N ALA A 4 -16.39 -8.51 5.61
CA ALA A 4 -15.70 -7.40 4.97
C ALA A 4 -15.89 -6.11 5.80
N LEU A 5 -14.78 -5.57 6.26
CA LEU A 5 -14.69 -4.39 7.11
C LEU A 5 -13.99 -3.26 6.36
N ASP A 6 -14.42 -2.03 6.59
CA ASP A 6 -13.82 -0.83 5.99
C ASP A 6 -13.77 0.30 7.03
N TYR A 7 -12.71 1.10 7.01
CA TYR A 7 -12.59 2.23 7.92
C TYR A 7 -13.45 3.42 7.46
N ASN A 8 -14.16 4.02 8.39
CA ASN A 8 -14.84 5.29 8.16
C ASN A 8 -13.83 6.43 7.99
N SER A 9 -13.40 6.71 6.76
CA SER A 9 -12.46 7.81 6.45
C SER A 9 -11.12 7.66 7.19
N MET A 10 -10.37 6.60 6.88
CA MET A 10 -9.13 6.23 7.55
C MET A 10 -8.09 7.37 7.66
N TYR A 11 -7.63 7.91 6.53
CA TYR A 11 -6.60 8.96 6.55
C TYR A 11 -7.05 10.24 7.28
N PRO A 12 -8.28 10.75 7.07
CA PRO A 12 -8.83 11.83 7.90
C PRO A 12 -8.78 11.56 9.41
N SER A 13 -9.09 10.34 9.86
CA SER A 13 -8.96 9.99 11.29
C SER A 13 -7.51 10.00 11.76
N CYS A 14 -6.56 9.67 10.88
CA CYS A 14 -5.13 9.63 11.19
C CYS A 14 -4.46 11.01 11.18
N MET A 15 -5.22 12.09 10.94
CA MET A 15 -4.81 13.48 11.15
C MET A 15 -5.00 13.93 12.60
N GLU A 16 -5.61 13.10 13.45
CA GLU A 16 -5.75 13.35 14.89
C GLU A 16 -4.41 13.16 15.62
N GLY A 17 -4.22 13.91 16.70
CA GLY A 17 -3.04 13.84 17.56
C GLY A 17 -1.96 14.85 17.20
N ASP A 18 -0.76 14.57 17.72
CA ASP A 18 0.39 15.46 17.66
C ASP A 18 1.32 15.12 16.49
N PHE A 19 1.72 16.17 15.78
CA PHE A 19 2.61 16.12 14.63
C PHE A 19 3.89 16.90 14.93
N ALA A 20 5.00 16.46 14.36
CA ALA A 20 6.26 17.21 14.45
C ALA A 20 6.08 18.61 13.84
N GLU A 21 6.41 19.67 14.58
CA GLU A 21 6.35 21.02 14.03
C GLU A 21 7.35 21.18 12.87
N PRO A 22 6.90 21.43 11.62
CA PRO A 22 7.80 21.45 10.47
C PRO A 22 8.91 22.52 10.56
N ARG A 23 8.63 23.64 11.23
CA ARG A 23 9.59 24.74 11.42
C ARG A 23 10.71 24.41 12.40
N GLY A 24 10.48 23.44 13.29
CA GLY A 24 11.41 23.04 14.35
C GLY A 24 12.24 21.80 14.03
N LEU A 25 12.11 21.24 12.82
CA LEU A 25 12.80 20.02 12.42
C LEU A 25 14.33 20.21 12.42
N LYS A 26 15.03 19.34 13.15
CA LYS A 26 16.49 19.31 13.23
C LYS A 26 16.99 17.89 13.03
N TYR A 27 18.10 17.76 12.31
CA TYR A 27 18.83 16.50 12.21
C TYR A 27 19.57 16.21 13.52
N ARG A 28 19.58 14.94 13.92
CA ARG A 28 20.27 14.45 15.10
C ARG A 28 20.79 13.03 14.87
N THR A 29 22.02 12.79 15.26
CA THR A 29 22.60 11.44 15.38
C THR A 29 22.38 10.89 16.78
N PHE A 30 22.25 9.57 16.89
CA PHE A 30 22.09 8.87 18.16
C PHE A 30 23.26 7.92 18.35
N ASP A 31 23.90 8.00 19.51
CA ASP A 31 24.95 7.05 19.88
C ASP A 31 24.34 5.70 20.24
N ASP A 32 25.03 4.63 19.83
CA ASP A 32 24.57 3.23 19.72
C ASP A 32 23.98 2.56 20.98
N HIS A 33 23.94 3.20 22.14
CA HIS A 33 23.93 2.46 23.40
C HIS A 33 22.61 2.36 24.16
N PHE A 34 21.65 3.28 24.01
CA PHE A 34 20.25 3.04 24.42
C PHE A 34 19.45 4.31 24.14
N CYS A 35 18.44 4.21 23.27
CA CYS A 35 17.44 5.27 23.17
C CYS A 35 16.13 4.75 23.74
N ASP A 36 15.66 5.35 24.84
CA ASP A 36 14.27 5.16 25.26
C ASP A 36 13.37 5.74 24.17
N LEU A 37 12.80 4.85 23.36
CA LEU A 37 11.97 5.20 22.19
C LEU A 37 10.79 6.11 22.56
N LYS A 38 10.31 6.06 23.81
CA LYS A 38 9.23 6.93 24.28
C LYS A 38 9.69 8.38 24.46
N LYS A 39 10.95 8.61 24.80
CA LYS A 39 11.57 9.92 25.00
C LYS A 39 12.02 10.60 23.70
N LEU A 40 12.07 9.88 22.58
CA LEU A 40 12.31 10.47 21.26
C LEU A 40 11.32 11.61 20.98
N HIS A 41 11.75 12.69 20.32
CA HIS A 41 10.78 13.71 19.93
C HIS A 41 9.96 13.25 18.70
N HIS A 42 8.92 14.00 18.32
CA HIS A 42 8.18 13.65 17.10
C HIS A 42 9.05 13.91 15.87
N GLY A 43 9.13 12.91 15.02
CA GLY A 43 10.07 12.91 13.91
C GLY A 43 10.08 11.61 13.14
N ILE A 44 11.07 11.50 12.27
CA ILE A 44 11.35 10.34 11.46
C ILE A 44 12.80 9.91 11.71
N TYR A 45 13.04 8.61 11.80
CA TYR A 45 14.29 8.03 12.26
C TYR A 45 14.75 6.92 11.33
N ARG A 46 16.03 6.91 11.01
CA ARG A 46 16.70 5.76 10.41
C ARG A 46 17.03 4.78 11.52
N VAL A 47 16.52 3.56 11.39
CA VAL A 47 16.59 2.54 12.42
C VAL A 47 16.99 1.19 11.84
N VAL A 48 17.60 0.37 12.67
CA VAL A 48 17.83 -1.05 12.40
C VAL A 48 16.96 -1.86 13.35
N LEU A 49 16.07 -2.66 12.78
CA LEU A 49 15.20 -3.60 13.49
C LEU A 49 15.80 -4.99 13.33
N LYS A 50 16.20 -5.65 14.42
CA LYS A 50 16.80 -6.99 14.37
C LYS A 50 15.90 -8.00 15.04
N GLY A 51 15.87 -9.19 14.46
CA GLY A 51 15.28 -10.40 15.03
C GLY A 51 13.80 -10.28 15.34
N CYS A 52 12.97 -10.46 14.31
CA CYS A 52 11.51 -10.44 14.48
C CYS A 52 11.05 -11.66 15.31
N LYS A 53 10.59 -11.42 16.53
CA LYS A 53 10.23 -12.46 17.54
C LYS A 53 8.85 -13.07 17.32
N ASN A 54 7.96 -12.38 16.59
CA ASN A 54 6.54 -12.68 16.61
C ASN A 54 6.01 -13.09 15.21
N ASN A 55 5.27 -14.20 15.17
CA ASN A 55 4.64 -14.74 13.96
C ASN A 55 3.69 -13.75 13.27
N PHE A 56 2.92 -12.99 14.04
CA PHE A 56 2.02 -11.96 13.51
C PHE A 56 2.79 -10.96 12.66
N PHE A 57 3.85 -10.33 13.20
CA PHE A 57 4.55 -9.29 12.45
C PHE A 57 5.32 -9.87 11.26
N ARG A 58 5.87 -11.09 11.36
CA ARG A 58 6.48 -11.80 10.21
C ARG A 58 5.52 -11.96 9.03
N ASN A 59 4.24 -12.19 9.30
CA ASN A 59 3.23 -12.41 8.26
C ASN A 59 2.56 -11.11 7.78
N PHE A 60 2.36 -10.14 8.68
CA PHE A 60 1.53 -8.96 8.44
C PHE A 60 2.30 -7.63 8.35
N HIS A 61 3.65 -7.62 8.45
CA HIS A 61 4.42 -6.36 8.39
C HIS A 61 4.13 -5.56 7.11
N PRO A 62 4.14 -4.21 7.19
CA PRO A 62 3.89 -3.33 6.05
C PRO A 62 5.18 -2.99 5.25
N LEU A 63 6.33 -3.46 5.71
CA LEU A 63 7.64 -3.13 5.14
C LEU A 63 7.80 -3.68 3.72
N LYS A 64 8.52 -2.95 2.88
CA LYS A 64 8.85 -3.34 1.50
C LYS A 64 10.33 -3.16 1.24
N PHE A 65 10.93 -4.13 0.56
CA PHE A 65 12.27 -4.00 0.02
C PHE A 65 12.21 -3.15 -1.25
N THR A 66 12.97 -2.07 -1.34
CA THR A 66 12.97 -1.18 -2.51
C THR A 66 14.35 -1.10 -3.14
N LYS A 67 14.43 -1.38 -4.44
CA LYS A 67 15.66 -1.29 -5.22
C LYS A 67 15.35 -0.71 -6.60
N SER A 68 16.12 0.29 -7.02
CA SER A 68 16.00 0.95 -8.34
C SER A 68 14.54 1.37 -8.66
N ASN A 69 13.89 2.06 -7.72
CA ASN A 69 12.48 2.50 -7.80
C ASN A 69 11.42 1.39 -7.92
N ARG A 70 11.78 0.12 -7.72
CA ARG A 70 10.81 -0.98 -7.58
C ARG A 70 10.75 -1.44 -6.13
N SER A 71 9.52 -1.65 -5.65
CA SER A 71 9.26 -2.12 -4.29
C SER A 71 8.67 -3.52 -4.32
N PHE A 72 9.18 -4.38 -3.46
CA PHE A 72 8.88 -5.80 -3.38
C PHE A 72 8.34 -6.12 -1.98
N LEU A 73 7.29 -6.94 -1.93
CA LEU A 73 6.87 -7.59 -0.69
C LEU A 73 7.84 -8.75 -0.42
N PHE A 74 8.24 -8.90 0.83
CA PHE A 74 9.20 -9.93 1.23
C PHE A 74 8.69 -10.65 2.48
N LYS A 75 9.10 -11.91 2.65
CA LYS A 75 8.94 -12.68 3.88
C LYS A 75 10.02 -12.27 4.87
N LEU A 76 9.65 -12.12 6.13
CA LEU A 76 10.54 -11.74 7.21
C LEU A 76 10.83 -12.95 8.11
N ASP A 77 12.10 -13.14 8.47
CA ASP A 77 12.57 -14.21 9.35
C ASP A 77 13.15 -13.68 10.68
N GLU A 78 13.33 -14.57 11.65
CA GLU A 78 13.88 -14.31 12.99
C GLU A 78 15.35 -13.88 12.98
N LYS A 79 16.08 -14.18 11.91
CA LYS A 79 17.50 -13.82 11.77
C LYS A 79 17.70 -12.52 11.00
N ASP A 80 16.63 -11.96 10.44
CA ASP A 80 16.72 -10.79 9.59
C ASP A 80 17.04 -9.52 10.40
N SER A 81 17.78 -8.63 9.75
CA SER A 81 18.06 -7.27 10.19
C SER A 81 17.59 -6.31 9.12
N ILE A 82 16.67 -5.41 9.47
CA ILE A 82 16.06 -4.46 8.54
C ILE A 82 16.51 -3.06 8.89
N GLU A 83 17.27 -2.44 7.99
CA GLU A 83 17.50 -1.00 8.04
C GLU A 83 16.36 -0.29 7.30
N THR A 84 15.70 0.66 7.97
CA THR A 84 14.57 1.38 7.39
C THR A 84 14.37 2.75 8.04
N ILE A 85 13.42 3.51 7.52
CA ILE A 85 13.06 4.84 8.02
C ILE A 85 11.64 4.77 8.57
N LEU A 86 11.46 5.06 9.85
CA LEU A 86 10.17 5.03 10.55
C LEU A 86 9.86 6.34 11.27
N HIS A 87 8.59 6.71 11.32
CA HIS A 87 8.16 7.75 12.24
C HIS A 87 8.18 7.25 13.69
N LYS A 88 8.30 8.16 14.68
CA LYS A 88 8.28 7.81 16.12
C LYS A 88 7.16 6.82 16.49
N ASN A 89 5.94 7.09 16.03
CA ASN A 89 4.76 6.28 16.32
C ASN A 89 4.89 4.84 15.77
N GLU A 90 5.43 4.66 14.56
CA GLU A 90 5.73 3.35 13.98
C GLU A 90 6.84 2.66 14.75
N LEU A 91 7.91 3.37 15.07
CA LEU A 91 9.03 2.84 15.82
C LEU A 91 8.58 2.30 17.18
N VAL A 92 7.80 3.11 17.93
CA VAL A 92 7.21 2.69 19.21
C VAL A 92 6.28 1.48 19.02
N ALA A 93 5.41 1.51 18.02
CA ALA A 93 4.45 0.43 17.78
C ALA A 93 5.10 -0.89 17.35
N TYR A 94 6.13 -0.82 16.51
CA TYR A 94 6.79 -2.00 15.95
C TYR A 94 7.88 -2.57 16.86
N SER A 95 8.45 -1.76 17.75
CA SER A 95 9.56 -2.18 18.62
C SER A 95 9.30 -3.48 19.40
N LYS A 96 8.06 -3.71 19.85
CA LYS A 96 7.69 -4.92 20.59
C LYS A 96 7.83 -6.22 19.80
N TYR A 97 7.89 -6.15 18.48
CA TYR A 97 8.02 -7.33 17.61
C TYR A 97 9.47 -7.73 17.34
N PHE A 98 10.46 -6.93 17.76
CA PHE A 98 11.87 -7.14 17.46
C PHE A 98 12.69 -7.43 18.73
N SER A 99 13.84 -8.08 18.56
CA SER A 99 14.79 -8.34 19.63
C SER A 99 15.60 -7.12 20.00
N GLU A 100 16.00 -6.36 18.98
CA GLU A 100 16.81 -5.17 19.14
C GLU A 100 16.28 -4.10 18.18
N VAL A 101 16.24 -2.86 18.67
CA VAL A 101 15.92 -1.68 17.89
C VAL A 101 17.03 -0.68 18.10
N LYS A 102 17.77 -0.38 17.05
CA LYS A 102 18.85 0.59 17.05
C LYS A 102 18.43 1.82 16.27
N VAL A 103 18.49 3.00 16.89
CA VAL A 103 18.26 4.28 16.23
C VAL A 103 19.61 4.84 15.81
N ILE A 104 19.80 5.09 14.51
CA ILE A 104 21.07 5.60 13.96
C ILE A 104 21.05 7.13 13.97
N ASP A 105 20.06 7.70 13.29
CA ASP A 105 19.86 9.13 13.17
C ASP A 105 18.38 9.45 12.95
N GLY A 106 18.03 10.73 12.98
CA GLY A 106 16.67 11.16 12.69
C GLY A 106 16.53 12.65 12.46
N ILE A 107 15.37 13.03 11.96
CA ILE A 107 14.91 14.41 11.84
C ILE A 107 13.72 14.55 12.78
N GLU A 108 13.90 15.33 13.84
CA GLU A 108 12.94 15.47 14.93
C GLU A 108 12.63 16.94 15.23
N SER A 109 11.44 17.20 15.77
CA SER A 109 11.08 18.51 16.33
C SER A 109 10.77 18.36 17.81
N LYS A 110 11.39 19.22 18.64
CA LYS A 110 11.12 19.29 20.10
C LYS A 110 9.68 19.74 20.40
N THR A 111 9.07 20.44 19.46
CA THR A 111 7.71 20.97 19.56
C THR A 111 6.76 20.22 18.65
N THR A 112 5.50 20.22 19.05
CA THR A 112 4.44 19.48 18.38
C THR A 112 3.32 20.45 18.00
N ILE A 113 2.61 20.12 16.93
CA ILE A 113 1.41 20.83 16.49
C ILE A 113 0.29 19.84 16.23
N ARG A 114 -0.96 20.32 16.29
CA ARG A 114 -2.09 19.57 15.71
C ARG A 114 -2.05 19.68 14.19
N HIS A 115 -2.54 18.65 13.49
CA HIS A 115 -2.62 18.74 12.03
C HIS A 115 -3.54 19.92 11.62
N PRO A 116 -3.07 20.89 10.81
CA PRO A 116 -3.81 22.12 10.52
C PRO A 116 -5.20 21.90 9.90
N LEU A 117 -5.35 20.83 9.12
CA LEU A 117 -6.60 20.47 8.44
C LEU A 117 -7.51 19.51 9.22
N PHE A 118 -7.17 19.10 10.44
CA PHE A 118 -7.96 18.10 11.19
C PHE A 118 -9.37 18.59 11.52
N ASN A 119 -9.51 19.83 12.01
CA ASN A 119 -10.83 20.39 12.31
C ASN A 119 -11.72 20.47 11.07
N LYS A 120 -11.14 20.80 9.90
CA LYS A 120 -11.85 20.76 8.62
C LYS A 120 -12.29 19.34 8.26
N ALA A 121 -11.43 18.34 8.47
CA ALA A 121 -11.77 16.94 8.25
C ALA A 121 -12.95 16.48 9.11
N LYS A 122 -12.97 16.83 10.42
CA LYS A 122 -14.09 16.53 11.32
C LYS A 122 -15.40 17.15 10.82
N ARG A 123 -15.38 18.43 10.41
CA ARG A 123 -16.55 19.12 9.89
C ARG A 123 -17.09 18.45 8.62
N LEU A 124 -16.23 18.18 7.64
CA LEU A 124 -16.63 17.52 6.39
C LEU A 124 -17.16 16.09 6.63
N TYR A 125 -16.61 15.37 7.62
CA TYR A 125 -17.12 14.05 7.98
C TYR A 125 -18.54 14.12 8.57
N ALA A 126 -18.79 15.08 9.47
CA ALA A 126 -20.13 15.31 10.02
C ALA A 126 -21.13 15.74 8.92
N GLU A 127 -20.71 16.64 8.03
CA GLU A 127 -21.50 17.08 6.88
C GLU A 127 -21.85 15.92 5.94
N LYS A 128 -20.87 15.08 5.58
CA LYS A 128 -21.08 13.86 4.78
C LYS A 128 -22.15 12.95 5.42
N ASN A 129 -22.13 12.78 6.74
CA ASN A 129 -23.09 11.94 7.46
C ASN A 129 -24.49 12.57 7.48
N ASN A 130 -24.59 13.89 7.61
CA ASN A 130 -25.87 14.60 7.53
C ASN A 130 -26.46 14.50 6.10
N LEU A 131 -25.64 14.70 5.07
CA LEU A 131 -26.06 14.55 3.67
C LEU A 131 -26.50 13.11 3.34
N GLN A 132 -25.92 12.10 3.99
CA GLN A 132 -26.37 10.72 3.88
C GLN A 132 -27.79 10.55 4.43
N LYS A 133 -28.11 11.17 5.57
CA LYS A 133 -29.46 11.12 6.16
C LYS A 133 -30.50 11.85 5.30
N GLN A 134 -30.08 12.90 4.59
CA GLN A 134 -30.93 13.71 3.73
C GLN A 134 -31.02 13.20 2.27
N ASN A 135 -30.40 12.07 1.94
CA ASN A 135 -30.38 11.48 0.59
C ASN A 135 -29.79 12.38 -0.53
N HIS A 136 -28.92 13.34 -0.19
CA HIS A 136 -28.24 14.21 -1.17
C HIS A 136 -26.99 13.54 -1.78
N GLY A 137 -27.19 12.56 -2.65
CA GLY A 137 -26.13 11.69 -3.17
C GLY A 137 -24.97 12.38 -3.90
N HIS A 138 -25.23 13.44 -4.68
CA HIS A 138 -24.17 14.17 -5.41
C HIS A 138 -23.29 15.00 -4.49
N TYR A 139 -23.88 15.79 -3.59
CA TYR A 139 -23.15 16.57 -2.59
C TYR A 139 -22.34 15.67 -1.65
N LYS A 140 -22.92 14.54 -1.21
CA LYS A 140 -22.20 13.55 -0.41
C LYS A 140 -20.91 13.08 -1.12
N LYS A 141 -20.96 12.81 -2.43
CA LYS A 141 -19.79 12.37 -3.20
C LYS A 141 -18.71 13.47 -3.27
N LEU A 142 -19.12 14.72 -3.45
CA LEU A 142 -18.20 15.87 -3.48
C LEU A 142 -17.49 16.04 -2.12
N VAL A 143 -18.26 16.06 -1.03
CA VAL A 143 -17.72 16.17 0.34
C VAL A 143 -16.81 14.98 0.67
N ALA A 144 -17.20 13.76 0.27
CA ALA A 144 -16.37 12.58 0.45
C ALA A 144 -15.03 12.68 -0.30
N HIS A 145 -15.03 13.21 -1.52
CA HIS A 145 -13.81 13.43 -2.30
C HIS A 145 -12.93 14.51 -1.66
N GLU A 146 -13.50 15.65 -1.25
CA GLU A 146 -12.74 16.70 -0.56
C GLU A 146 -12.08 16.15 0.71
N LEU A 147 -12.85 15.46 1.54
CA LEU A 147 -12.38 14.81 2.76
C LEU A 147 -11.20 13.84 2.50
N GLN A 148 -11.27 13.03 1.43
CA GLN A 148 -10.21 12.10 1.05
C GLN A 148 -8.92 12.79 0.61
N THR A 149 -8.99 14.01 0.07
CA THR A 149 -7.79 14.71 -0.42
C THR A 149 -7.02 15.50 0.65
N LEU A 150 -7.66 15.81 1.78
CA LEU A 150 -7.11 16.70 2.82
C LEU A 150 -5.75 16.24 3.35
N TYR A 151 -5.57 14.95 3.63
CA TYR A 151 -4.32 14.44 4.22
C TYR A 151 -3.10 14.64 3.32
N SER A 152 -3.30 14.74 2.00
CA SER A 152 -2.23 14.88 1.01
C SER A 152 -2.00 16.33 0.59
N ALA A 153 -2.83 17.27 1.07
CA ALA A 153 -2.79 18.67 0.65
C ALA A 153 -1.48 19.38 1.05
N SER A 154 -0.79 18.91 2.09
CA SER A 154 0.53 19.38 2.55
C SER A 154 1.71 18.88 1.71
N SER A 155 1.50 17.90 0.83
CA SER A 155 2.55 17.30 0.00
C SER A 155 2.47 17.72 -1.47
N ARG A 156 2.32 19.02 -1.72
CA ARG A 156 2.33 19.56 -3.09
C ARG A 156 3.73 19.50 -3.66
N LYS A 157 3.85 19.00 -4.88
CA LYS A 157 5.13 18.88 -5.57
C LYS A 157 5.32 20.07 -6.50
N LYS A 158 6.28 20.93 -6.16
CA LYS A 158 6.86 21.87 -7.12
C LYS A 158 7.99 21.14 -7.84
N TYR A 159 8.11 21.35 -9.14
CA TYR A 159 9.19 20.79 -9.93
C TYR A 159 10.09 21.91 -10.44
N CYS A 160 11.40 21.75 -10.27
CA CYS A 160 12.39 22.53 -10.99
C CYS A 160 12.79 21.78 -12.26
N THR A 161 13.35 22.52 -13.20
CA THR A 161 13.72 22.00 -14.53
C THR A 161 15.09 22.54 -14.91
N LEU A 162 15.98 21.62 -15.31
CA LEU A 162 17.34 21.92 -15.72
C LEU A 162 17.60 21.29 -17.09
N ASN A 163 18.57 21.84 -17.83
CA ASN A 163 18.97 21.34 -19.15
C ASN A 163 20.45 20.98 -19.11
N PHE A 164 20.78 19.86 -19.74
CA PHE A 164 22.12 19.27 -19.77
C PHE A 164 22.47 18.85 -21.20
N ASN A 165 23.77 18.72 -21.48
CA ASN A 165 24.25 18.27 -22.79
C ASN A 165 24.48 16.75 -22.81
N ASN A 166 24.74 16.13 -21.66
CA ASN A 166 25.00 14.69 -21.54
C ASN A 166 24.46 14.12 -20.22
N TYR A 167 24.41 12.78 -20.12
CA TYR A 167 23.89 12.09 -18.93
C TYR A 167 24.85 12.10 -17.74
N LEU A 168 26.16 12.29 -17.94
CA LEU A 168 27.13 12.33 -16.84
C LEU A 168 26.90 13.57 -15.96
N GLU A 169 26.69 14.74 -16.58
CA GLU A 169 26.31 15.97 -15.87
C GLU A 169 25.02 15.79 -15.06
N ILE A 170 24.05 15.03 -15.60
CA ILE A 170 22.80 14.73 -14.89
C ILE A 170 23.08 13.88 -13.64
N ILE A 171 23.90 12.84 -13.78
CA ILE A 171 24.24 11.94 -12.67
C ILE A 171 24.90 12.73 -11.54
N GLU A 172 25.88 13.57 -11.87
CA GLU A 172 26.56 14.43 -10.89
C GLU A 172 25.59 15.41 -10.22
N GLN A 173 24.74 16.08 -11.01
CA GLN A 173 23.76 17.00 -10.45
C GLN A 173 22.74 16.30 -9.54
N ILE A 174 22.27 15.12 -9.90
CA ILE A 174 21.30 14.35 -9.11
C ILE A 174 21.95 13.83 -7.82
N LYS A 175 23.21 13.40 -7.87
CA LYS A 175 23.98 13.06 -6.67
C LYS A 175 24.14 14.27 -5.75
N LYS A 176 24.47 15.45 -6.29
CA LYS A 176 24.67 16.68 -5.51
C LYS A 176 23.37 17.24 -4.91
N SER A 177 22.28 17.26 -5.68
CA SER A 177 21.02 17.95 -5.31
C SER A 177 20.00 17.05 -4.62
N LEU A 178 19.98 15.76 -4.97
CA LEU A 178 19.00 14.79 -4.46
C LEU A 178 19.64 13.69 -3.61
N PHE A 179 20.97 13.66 -3.49
CA PHE A 179 21.71 12.61 -2.77
C PHE A 179 21.41 11.20 -3.30
N ILE A 180 21.09 11.10 -4.59
CA ILE A 180 20.87 9.81 -5.27
C ILE A 180 22.16 9.47 -6.02
N ASP A 181 22.88 8.47 -5.53
CA ASP A 181 24.05 7.96 -6.23
C ASP A 181 23.62 6.94 -7.29
N LEU A 182 23.83 7.29 -8.56
CA LEU A 182 23.54 6.42 -9.71
C LEU A 182 24.77 5.63 -10.18
N SER A 183 25.95 5.85 -9.58
CA SER A 183 27.18 5.12 -9.93
C SER A 183 27.09 3.62 -9.64
N GLU A 184 26.21 3.21 -8.71
CA GLU A 184 25.94 1.81 -8.40
C GLU A 184 25.06 1.10 -9.45
N CYS A 185 24.53 1.83 -10.44
CA CYS A 185 23.78 1.21 -11.53
C CYS A 185 24.72 0.43 -12.45
N PRO A 186 24.36 -0.79 -12.88
CA PRO A 186 25.23 -1.61 -13.73
C PRO A 186 25.43 -1.01 -15.13
N ASP A 187 24.49 -0.20 -15.60
CA ASP A 187 24.49 0.38 -16.94
C ASP A 187 23.64 1.67 -17.00
N LEU A 188 23.81 2.42 -18.09
CA LEU A 188 23.10 3.69 -18.32
C LEU A 188 21.58 3.51 -18.48
N GLU A 189 21.09 2.41 -19.02
CA GLU A 189 19.65 2.15 -19.17
C GLU A 189 18.99 1.92 -17.80
N SER A 190 19.69 1.25 -16.89
CA SER A 190 19.29 1.07 -15.50
C SER A 190 19.25 2.42 -14.77
N ALA A 191 20.23 3.30 -14.99
CA ALA A 191 20.20 4.67 -14.47
C ALA A 191 19.04 5.50 -15.05
N LYS A 192 18.80 5.42 -16.37
CA LYS A 192 17.66 6.09 -17.05
C LYS A 192 16.30 5.66 -16.49
N LYS A 193 16.14 4.39 -16.08
CA LYS A 193 14.92 3.92 -15.40
C LYS A 193 14.71 4.61 -14.06
N ILE A 194 15.78 4.87 -13.30
CA ILE A 194 15.69 5.62 -12.04
C ILE A 194 15.34 7.09 -12.29
N LEU A 195 15.94 7.68 -13.33
CA LEU A 195 15.71 9.05 -13.80
C LEU A 195 14.35 9.29 -14.46
N ASN A 196 13.54 8.24 -14.66
CA ASN A 196 12.18 8.33 -15.18
C ASN A 196 11.17 7.76 -14.18
N SER A 197 11.05 8.43 -13.04
CA SER A 197 10.21 8.06 -11.92
C SER A 197 9.09 9.07 -11.65
N LYS A 198 8.33 8.85 -10.57
CA LYS A 198 7.33 9.83 -10.10
C LYS A 198 7.96 11.15 -9.63
N TYR A 199 9.25 11.15 -9.30
CA TYR A 199 9.95 12.29 -8.69
C TYR A 199 10.91 12.98 -9.64
N ILE A 200 11.36 12.27 -10.67
CA ILE A 200 12.34 12.74 -11.67
C ILE A 200 11.81 12.34 -13.04
N LYS A 201 11.81 13.26 -14.00
CA LYS A 201 11.44 13.03 -15.39
C LYS A 201 12.52 13.55 -16.29
N THR A 202 13.00 12.71 -17.19
CA THR A 202 13.94 13.12 -18.25
C THR A 202 13.23 13.20 -19.60
N ARG A 203 13.61 14.16 -20.42
CA ARG A 203 13.15 14.32 -21.80
C ARG A 203 14.31 14.77 -22.67
N GLU A 204 14.54 14.08 -23.77
CA GLU A 204 15.54 14.46 -24.75
C GLU A 204 14.90 15.28 -25.87
N SER A 205 15.55 16.38 -26.27
CA SER A 205 15.08 17.24 -27.36
C SER A 205 16.23 18.05 -27.94
N LYS A 206 16.39 18.02 -29.27
CA LYS A 206 17.37 18.85 -30.03
C LYS A 206 18.80 18.77 -29.47
N GLY A 207 19.27 17.56 -29.15
CA GLY A 207 20.62 17.34 -28.61
C GLY A 207 20.83 17.80 -27.17
N ARG A 208 19.75 18.19 -26.46
CA ARG A 208 19.78 18.51 -25.03
C ARG A 208 18.90 17.56 -24.24
N ILE A 209 19.30 17.31 -23.01
CA ILE A 209 18.57 16.48 -22.06
C ILE A 209 17.97 17.39 -20.99
N LYS A 210 16.64 17.42 -20.94
CA LYS A 210 15.87 18.17 -19.96
C LYS A 210 15.51 17.26 -18.80
N ILE A 211 15.88 17.64 -17.59
CA ILE A 211 15.47 16.93 -16.37
C ILE A 211 14.53 17.82 -15.56
N SER A 212 13.43 17.23 -15.10
CA SER A 212 12.50 17.85 -14.18
C SER A 212 12.39 17.01 -12.93
N HIS A 213 12.73 17.56 -11.77
CA HIS A 213 12.66 16.85 -10.50
C HIS A 213 11.94 17.67 -9.44
N VAL A 214 11.49 17.01 -8.37
CA VAL A 214 10.87 17.69 -7.23
C VAL A 214 11.88 18.65 -6.60
N ASP A 215 11.43 19.87 -6.37
CA ASP A 215 12.15 20.88 -5.60
C ASP A 215 11.91 20.62 -4.11
N PHE A 216 12.88 19.96 -3.47
CA PHE A 216 12.83 19.66 -2.04
C PHE A 216 13.09 20.88 -1.15
N GLN A 217 13.52 22.01 -1.72
CA GLN A 217 13.73 23.26 -1.00
C GLN A 217 12.47 24.16 -1.03
N SER A 218 11.43 23.76 -1.76
CA SER A 218 10.19 24.53 -1.83
C SER A 218 9.41 24.48 -0.52
N ASP A 219 9.04 25.66 -0.03
CA ASP A 219 8.12 25.89 1.10
C ASP A 219 6.71 25.30 0.93
N TYR A 220 6.26 25.06 -0.30
CA TYR A 220 5.01 24.36 -0.59
C TYR A 220 5.02 22.88 -0.17
N ASN A 221 6.18 22.33 0.18
CA ASN A 221 6.37 20.91 0.34
C ASN A 221 6.55 20.48 1.80
N ILE A 222 5.44 20.42 2.55
CA ILE A 222 5.43 19.99 3.95
C ILE A 222 5.14 18.48 4.02
N HIS A 223 6.08 17.69 3.51
CA HIS A 223 5.96 16.22 3.45
C HIS A 223 5.82 15.54 4.81
N SER A 224 6.33 16.14 5.89
CA SER A 224 6.31 15.56 7.25
C SER A 224 4.89 15.29 7.74
N LEU A 225 3.93 16.19 7.46
CA LEU A 225 2.54 16.01 7.88
C LEU A 225 1.88 14.85 7.13
N THR A 226 1.96 14.83 5.80
CA THR A 226 1.37 13.76 4.99
C THR A 226 1.97 12.39 5.34
N SER A 227 3.30 12.33 5.46
CA SER A 227 4.01 11.08 5.78
C SER A 227 3.63 10.54 7.15
N GLN A 228 3.49 11.41 8.16
CA GLN A 228 3.04 11.02 9.49
C GLN A 228 1.58 10.53 9.49
N VAL A 229 0.67 11.12 8.69
CA VAL A 229 -0.71 10.60 8.55
C VAL A 229 -0.71 9.17 7.98
N VAL A 230 0.11 8.90 6.95
CA VAL A 230 0.23 7.56 6.37
C VAL A 230 0.81 6.57 7.38
N SER A 231 1.81 7.01 8.15
CA SER A 231 2.39 6.23 9.24
C SER A 231 1.36 5.90 10.34
N ASN A 232 0.58 6.89 10.80
CA ASN A 232 -0.53 6.68 11.75
C ASN A 232 -1.52 5.64 11.21
N ALA A 233 -1.85 5.68 9.91
CA ALA A 233 -2.74 4.70 9.29
C ALA A 233 -2.14 3.28 9.30
N ARG A 234 -0.84 3.12 9.03
CA ARG A 234 -0.17 1.81 9.12
C ARG A 234 -0.18 1.26 10.54
N VAL A 235 0.14 2.08 11.54
CA VAL A 235 0.08 1.68 12.96
C VAL A 235 -1.33 1.27 13.35
N LYS A 236 -2.34 2.05 12.93
CA LYS A 236 -3.75 1.75 13.19
C LYS A 236 -4.16 0.41 12.57
N MET A 237 -3.81 0.18 11.30
CA MET A 237 -4.06 -1.10 10.62
C MET A 237 -3.42 -2.27 11.38
N ILE A 238 -2.13 -2.17 11.71
CA ILE A 238 -1.40 -3.24 12.40
C ILE A 238 -2.05 -3.58 13.75
N LYS A 239 -2.40 -2.57 14.56
CA LYS A 239 -3.09 -2.79 15.83
C LYS A 239 -4.44 -3.47 15.67
N THR A 240 -5.20 -3.10 14.64
CA THR A 240 -6.50 -3.72 14.37
C THR A 240 -6.37 -5.14 13.87
N LEU A 241 -5.38 -5.45 13.02
CA LEU A 241 -5.12 -6.83 12.58
C LEU A 241 -4.70 -7.71 13.76
N GLU A 242 -3.85 -7.19 14.64
CA GLU A 242 -3.44 -7.89 15.87
C GLU A 242 -4.65 -8.18 16.75
N TYR A 243 -5.49 -7.17 17.03
CA TYR A 243 -6.70 -7.34 17.84
C TYR A 243 -7.69 -8.34 17.23
N ILE A 244 -7.88 -8.33 15.90
CA ILE A 244 -8.76 -9.28 15.23
C ILE A 244 -8.22 -10.71 15.43
N LEU A 245 -6.92 -10.91 15.23
CA LEU A 245 -6.28 -12.23 15.33
C LEU A 245 -6.17 -12.77 16.77
N GLU A 246 -6.39 -11.94 17.79
CA GLU A 246 -6.58 -12.39 19.17
C GLU A 246 -7.91 -13.14 19.37
N PHE A 247 -8.90 -12.95 18.47
CA PHE A 247 -10.12 -13.74 18.47
C PHE A 247 -9.86 -15.12 17.86
N GLU A 248 -10.05 -16.18 18.66
CA GLU A 248 -9.84 -17.56 18.23
C GLU A 248 -10.70 -17.91 17.00
N GLY A 249 -10.10 -18.62 16.04
CA GLY A 249 -10.76 -19.03 14.80
C GLY A 249 -10.89 -17.92 13.75
N SER A 250 -10.41 -16.71 14.02
CA SER A 250 -10.35 -15.64 13.02
C SER A 250 -9.12 -15.78 12.11
N GLU A 251 -9.30 -15.51 10.82
CA GLU A 251 -8.22 -15.48 9.85
C GLU A 251 -8.30 -14.23 8.96
N ILE A 252 -7.17 -13.56 8.73
CA ILE A 252 -7.14 -12.41 7.82
C ILE A 252 -6.96 -12.89 6.38
N CYS A 253 -8.00 -12.72 5.56
CA CYS A 253 -7.96 -13.13 4.14
C CYS A 253 -7.39 -12.04 3.24
N TYR A 254 -7.66 -10.77 3.56
CA TYR A 254 -7.31 -9.66 2.69
C TYR A 254 -7.20 -8.35 3.47
N THR A 255 -6.22 -7.56 3.09
CA THR A 255 -6.04 -6.19 3.59
C THR A 255 -5.61 -5.28 2.46
N ASN A 256 -6.13 -4.06 2.45
CA ASN A 256 -5.61 -2.97 1.64
C ASN A 256 -5.52 -1.70 2.51
N THR A 257 -5.35 -0.52 1.90
CA THR A 257 -5.25 0.78 2.58
C THR A 257 -6.22 0.92 3.75
N ASP A 258 -7.51 0.69 3.55
CA ASP A 258 -8.59 0.99 4.49
C ASP A 258 -9.61 -0.14 4.67
N SER A 259 -9.37 -1.32 4.10
CA SER A 259 -10.30 -2.45 4.16
C SER A 259 -9.62 -3.73 4.68
N ILE A 260 -10.35 -4.52 5.46
CA ILE A 260 -9.93 -5.78 6.07
C ILE A 260 -11.01 -6.82 5.81
N HIS A 261 -10.66 -8.00 5.30
CA HIS A 261 -11.58 -9.13 5.22
C HIS A 261 -11.12 -10.23 6.17
N VAL A 262 -12.06 -10.74 6.96
CA VAL A 262 -11.81 -11.74 8.00
C VAL A 262 -12.64 -12.98 7.72
N SER A 263 -12.03 -14.15 7.69
CA SER A 263 -12.74 -15.43 7.73
C SER A 263 -13.04 -15.79 9.18
N ILE A 264 -14.26 -16.24 9.44
CA ILE A 264 -14.68 -16.78 10.73
C ILE A 264 -15.66 -17.93 10.52
N GLU A 265 -15.65 -18.91 11.42
CA GLU A 265 -16.66 -19.96 11.45
C GLU A 265 -18.06 -19.36 11.63
N LYS A 266 -19.04 -19.89 10.88
CA LYS A 266 -20.42 -19.37 10.87
C LYS A 266 -21.04 -19.30 12.27
N ARG A 267 -20.76 -20.31 13.12
CA ARG A 267 -21.28 -20.40 14.48
C ARG A 267 -20.71 -19.33 15.42
N MET A 268 -19.51 -18.81 15.15
CA MET A 268 -18.82 -17.82 15.98
C MET A 268 -19.09 -16.37 15.55
N LEU A 269 -19.91 -16.16 14.51
CA LEU A 269 -20.10 -14.84 13.90
C LEU A 269 -20.64 -13.80 14.90
N GLN A 270 -21.59 -14.19 15.75
CA GLN A 270 -22.17 -13.27 16.73
C GLN A 270 -21.16 -12.91 17.81
N ASP A 271 -20.40 -13.90 18.31
CA ASP A 271 -19.35 -13.69 19.31
C ASP A 271 -18.23 -12.80 18.76
N PHE A 272 -17.86 -13.01 17.48
CA PHE A 272 -16.91 -12.15 16.79
C PHE A 272 -17.39 -10.70 16.71
N PHE A 273 -18.67 -10.45 16.39
CA PHE A 273 -19.21 -9.09 16.39
C PHE A 273 -19.29 -8.47 17.78
N ASN A 274 -19.62 -9.27 18.81
CA ASN A 274 -19.61 -8.81 20.19
C ASN A 274 -18.19 -8.39 20.61
N TYR A 275 -17.18 -9.21 20.29
CA TYR A 275 -15.77 -8.93 20.54
C TYR A 275 -15.26 -7.69 19.78
N LEU A 276 -15.66 -7.52 18.51
CA LEU A 276 -15.21 -6.41 17.67
C LEU A 276 -16.02 -5.12 17.88
N SER A 277 -17.10 -5.17 18.67
CA SER A 277 -17.99 -4.04 18.91
C SER A 277 -17.29 -2.73 19.36
N PRO A 278 -16.18 -2.73 20.14
CA PRO A 278 -15.49 -1.48 20.48
C PRO A 278 -14.88 -0.76 19.28
N TYR A 279 -14.61 -1.50 18.19
CA TYR A 279 -14.02 -0.97 16.95
C TYR A 279 -15.06 -0.66 15.88
N ILE A 280 -16.32 -1.10 16.04
CA ILE A 280 -17.37 -0.91 15.03
C ILE A 280 -18.30 0.23 15.45
N SER A 281 -18.31 1.32 14.69
CA SER A 281 -19.26 2.41 14.90
C SER A 281 -19.37 3.33 13.67
N GLN A 282 -20.17 4.38 13.77
CA GLN A 282 -20.27 5.46 12.75
C GLN A 282 -19.25 6.60 12.99
N ARG A 283 -18.37 6.50 13.99
CA ARG A 283 -17.34 7.51 14.25
C ARG A 283 -16.26 7.48 13.16
N MET A 284 -15.66 8.65 12.91
CA MET A 284 -14.56 8.76 11.97
C MET A 284 -13.38 7.92 12.46
N GLY A 285 -12.92 7.01 11.63
CA GLY A 285 -11.82 6.11 11.94
C GLY A 285 -12.23 4.79 12.59
N ASP A 286 -13.49 4.57 12.92
CA ASP A 286 -13.96 3.25 13.36
C ASP A 286 -14.28 2.38 12.14
N LEU A 287 -14.32 1.06 12.34
CA LEU A 287 -14.70 0.10 11.32
C LEU A 287 -16.21 0.15 11.08
N LYS A 288 -16.61 -0.14 9.85
CA LYS A 288 -17.99 -0.48 9.46
C LYS A 288 -17.97 -1.82 8.74
N VAL A 289 -19.05 -2.57 8.90
CA VAL A 289 -19.29 -3.81 8.16
C VAL A 289 -19.86 -3.43 6.79
N GLU A 290 -19.12 -3.74 5.72
CA GLU A 290 -19.57 -3.53 4.35
C GLU A 290 -20.41 -4.71 3.84
N CYS A 291 -20.01 -5.92 4.22
CA CYS A 291 -20.63 -7.15 3.74
C CYS A 291 -20.29 -8.33 4.66
N VAL A 292 -21.23 -9.28 4.79
CA VAL A 292 -20.95 -10.63 5.29
C VAL A 292 -21.25 -11.60 4.15
N ALA A 293 -20.30 -12.48 3.85
CA ALA A 293 -20.35 -13.39 2.71
C ALA A 293 -20.10 -14.85 3.11
N ASP A 294 -20.68 -15.81 2.38
CA ASP A 294 -20.41 -17.24 2.56
C ASP A 294 -19.02 -17.62 2.02
N GLN A 295 -18.62 -17.00 0.90
CA GLN A 295 -17.39 -17.32 0.16
C GLN A 295 -16.63 -16.07 -0.26
N GLY A 296 -15.30 -16.18 -0.38
CA GLY A 296 -14.43 -15.11 -0.86
C GLY A 296 -13.35 -15.62 -1.80
N PHE A 297 -13.08 -14.87 -2.87
CA PHE A 297 -12.06 -15.14 -3.86
C PHE A 297 -11.18 -13.90 -4.03
N TRP A 298 -9.88 -14.02 -3.76
CA TRP A 298 -8.92 -12.93 -3.83
C TRP A 298 -7.82 -13.25 -4.83
N PHE A 299 -7.69 -12.42 -5.86
CA PHE A 299 -6.70 -12.62 -6.92
C PHE A 299 -5.50 -11.68 -6.75
N ASP A 300 -5.77 -10.45 -6.32
CA ASP A 300 -4.76 -9.40 -6.15
C ASP A 300 -5.29 -8.29 -5.24
N THR A 301 -4.40 -7.37 -4.86
CA THR A 301 -4.83 -6.12 -4.21
C THR A 301 -5.78 -5.33 -5.12
N GLY A 302 -7.02 -5.14 -4.66
CA GLY A 302 -8.10 -4.50 -5.43
C GLY A 302 -8.79 -5.40 -6.46
N ARG A 303 -8.59 -6.72 -6.40
CA ARG A 303 -9.27 -7.69 -7.26
C ARG A 303 -9.80 -8.89 -6.45
N TYR A 304 -11.10 -8.87 -6.13
CA TYR A 304 -11.76 -9.89 -5.31
C TYR A 304 -13.27 -9.97 -5.55
N TRP A 305 -13.87 -11.12 -5.19
CA TRP A 305 -15.31 -11.40 -5.23
C TRP A 305 -15.74 -12.08 -3.95
N LEU A 306 -16.75 -11.55 -3.28
CA LEU A 306 -17.41 -12.13 -2.11
C LEU A 306 -18.83 -12.55 -2.52
N LYS A 307 -19.22 -13.78 -2.19
CA LYS A 307 -20.47 -14.38 -2.67
C LYS A 307 -21.33 -14.92 -1.52
N ASN A 308 -22.65 -14.80 -1.68
CA ASN A 308 -23.69 -15.42 -0.86
C ASN A 308 -24.56 -16.31 -1.75
N ASN A 309 -24.70 -17.59 -1.43
CA ASN A 309 -25.48 -18.54 -2.25
C ASN A 309 -25.20 -18.41 -3.76
N ASN A 310 -23.92 -18.35 -4.15
CA ASN A 310 -23.44 -18.12 -5.51
C ASN A 310 -23.80 -16.76 -6.17
N SER A 311 -24.49 -15.87 -5.49
CA SER A 311 -24.68 -14.47 -5.91
C SER A 311 -23.57 -13.57 -5.39
N ILE A 312 -23.23 -12.50 -6.12
CA ILE A 312 -22.19 -11.55 -5.68
C ILE A 312 -22.77 -10.64 -4.60
N ALA A 313 -22.17 -10.67 -3.42
CA ALA A 313 -22.50 -9.76 -2.32
C ALA A 313 -21.65 -8.48 -2.38
N LEU A 314 -20.35 -8.63 -2.66
CA LEU A 314 -19.42 -7.51 -2.84
C LEU A 314 -18.29 -7.91 -3.79
N TYR A 315 -17.85 -7.01 -4.66
CA TYR A 315 -16.69 -7.29 -5.52
C TYR A 315 -15.88 -6.03 -5.82
N LYS A 316 -14.63 -6.23 -6.19
CA LYS A 316 -13.75 -5.20 -6.73
C LYS A 316 -12.95 -5.80 -7.86
N ASN A 317 -12.94 -5.14 -9.01
CA ASN A 317 -12.12 -5.55 -10.14
C ASN A 317 -11.38 -4.33 -10.70
N LYS A 318 -10.26 -3.97 -10.06
CA LYS A 318 -9.47 -2.78 -10.38
C LYS A 318 -9.19 -2.70 -11.89
N ILE A 319 -9.37 -1.51 -12.47
CA ILE A 319 -9.27 -1.19 -13.92
C ILE A 319 -10.47 -1.64 -14.77
N PHE A 320 -11.14 -2.76 -14.42
CA PHE A 320 -12.26 -3.30 -15.20
C PHE A 320 -13.63 -2.80 -14.71
N ASN A 321 -13.79 -2.58 -13.41
CA ASN A 321 -14.99 -1.99 -12.82
C ASN A 321 -14.98 -0.47 -12.98
N THR A 322 -15.98 0.09 -13.66
CA THR A 322 -16.11 1.54 -13.91
C THR A 322 -17.52 2.00 -13.58
N ILE A 323 -17.71 3.30 -13.32
CA ILE A 323 -19.04 3.88 -13.06
C ILE A 323 -20.05 3.54 -14.19
N ARG A 324 -19.56 3.45 -15.44
CA ARG A 324 -20.36 3.17 -16.63
C ARG A 324 -20.60 1.68 -16.90
N ASN A 325 -19.83 0.79 -16.28
CA ASN A 325 -19.95 -0.64 -16.50
C ASN A 325 -19.66 -1.38 -15.19
N LYS A 326 -20.74 -1.91 -14.62
CA LYS A 326 -20.78 -2.66 -13.36
C LYS A 326 -20.82 -4.18 -13.58
N ASP A 327 -20.48 -4.66 -14.77
CA ASP A 327 -20.29 -6.10 -14.98
C ASP A 327 -19.13 -6.58 -14.11
N ALA A 328 -19.45 -7.45 -13.16
CA ALA A 328 -18.49 -7.94 -12.19
C ALA A 328 -17.46 -8.91 -12.79
N TYR A 329 -17.77 -9.51 -13.94
CA TYR A 329 -16.92 -10.49 -14.61
C TYR A 329 -16.34 -9.99 -15.92
N LYS A 330 -16.32 -8.67 -16.12
CA LYS A 330 -15.74 -8.03 -17.29
C LYS A 330 -14.27 -8.43 -17.48
N ARG A 331 -13.98 -9.04 -18.63
CA ARG A 331 -12.63 -9.51 -19.02
C ARG A 331 -11.84 -8.53 -19.88
N HIS A 332 -12.54 -7.69 -20.64
CA HIS A 332 -11.92 -6.82 -21.61
C HIS A 332 -12.25 -5.37 -21.28
N THR A 333 -11.25 -4.52 -21.27
CA THR A 333 -11.45 -3.08 -21.16
C THR A 333 -10.49 -2.34 -22.07
N LYS A 334 -10.87 -1.13 -22.48
CA LYS A 334 -9.99 -0.26 -23.27
C LYS A 334 -9.33 0.76 -22.36
N ILE A 335 -8.01 0.87 -22.46
CA ILE A 335 -7.22 1.89 -21.78
C ILE A 335 -6.76 2.90 -22.82
N LYS A 336 -7.03 4.17 -22.54
CA LYS A 336 -6.58 5.29 -23.35
C LYS A 336 -5.21 5.73 -22.85
N ARG A 337 -4.21 5.73 -23.73
CA ARG A 337 -2.89 6.28 -23.47
C ARG A 337 -2.73 7.57 -24.24
N ILE A 338 -2.41 8.64 -23.53
CA ILE A 338 -2.13 9.95 -24.13
C ILE A 338 -0.64 9.99 -24.45
N HIS A 339 -0.32 10.16 -25.72
CA HIS A 339 1.02 10.42 -26.21
C HIS A 339 1.14 11.91 -26.47
N ASN A 340 2.05 12.55 -25.74
CA ASN A 340 2.37 13.95 -25.97
C ASN A 340 3.60 13.98 -26.85
N ALA A 341 3.41 14.06 -28.18
CA ALA A 341 4.51 14.34 -29.10
C ALA A 341 4.78 15.85 -29.15
N GLN A 342 5.92 16.26 -29.71
CA GLN A 342 6.30 17.68 -29.74
C GLN A 342 5.31 18.56 -30.53
N ALA A 343 4.72 18.02 -31.61
CA ALA A 343 3.85 18.79 -32.51
C ALA A 343 2.35 18.66 -32.18
N PHE A 344 1.92 17.50 -31.66
CA PHE A 344 0.52 17.26 -31.29
C PHE A 344 0.44 16.19 -30.21
N SER A 345 -0.65 16.22 -29.45
CA SER A 345 -0.99 15.13 -28.53
C SER A 345 -2.02 14.23 -29.19
N TYR A 346 -1.81 12.91 -29.13
CA TYR A 346 -2.75 11.94 -29.65
C TYR A 346 -3.05 10.86 -28.62
N VAL A 347 -4.21 10.22 -28.77
CA VAL A 347 -4.66 9.18 -27.86
C VAL A 347 -4.64 7.85 -28.61
N THR A 348 -3.93 6.86 -28.07
CA THR A 348 -4.04 5.48 -28.54
C THR A 348 -4.94 4.70 -27.58
N GLU A 349 -5.77 3.81 -28.13
CA GLU A 349 -6.50 2.83 -27.33
C GLU A 349 -5.73 1.52 -27.30
N HIS A 350 -5.55 0.96 -26.11
CA HIS A 350 -5.02 -0.39 -25.93
C HIS A 350 -6.08 -1.26 -25.26
N SER A 351 -6.30 -2.45 -25.81
CA SER A 351 -7.15 -3.46 -25.19
C SER A 351 -6.38 -4.14 -24.06
N LEU A 352 -6.91 -4.05 -22.85
CA LEU A 352 -6.43 -4.82 -21.71
C LEU A 352 -7.35 -6.03 -21.50
N VAL A 353 -6.71 -7.18 -21.33
CA VAL A 353 -7.34 -8.48 -21.06
C VAL A 353 -7.05 -8.83 -19.60
N MET A 354 -8.08 -9.26 -18.86
CA MET A 354 -8.04 -9.51 -17.42
C MET A 354 -6.98 -10.55 -17.04
N GLU A 355 -6.89 -11.59 -17.86
CA GLU A 355 -5.94 -12.70 -17.76
C GLU A 355 -4.47 -12.26 -17.82
N ASN A 356 -4.19 -11.07 -18.38
CA ASN A 356 -2.84 -10.48 -18.47
C ASN A 356 -2.60 -9.39 -17.40
N SER A 357 -3.53 -9.21 -16.47
CA SER A 357 -3.50 -8.12 -15.48
C SER A 357 -3.19 -8.57 -14.05
N PHE A 358 -2.97 -9.85 -13.83
CA PHE A 358 -2.58 -10.40 -12.52
C PHE A 358 -1.15 -9.98 -12.13
N THR A 359 -0.90 -9.69 -10.85
CA THR A 359 0.37 -9.05 -10.44
C THR A 359 1.50 -10.02 -10.09
N TYR A 360 1.22 -11.32 -9.91
CA TYR A 360 2.16 -12.40 -9.52
C TYR A 360 3.20 -12.00 -8.46
N SER A 361 2.85 -11.00 -7.64
CA SER A 361 3.73 -10.35 -6.66
C SER A 361 3.83 -11.15 -5.37
N LYS A 362 3.13 -12.28 -5.32
CA LYS A 362 3.13 -13.31 -4.30
C LYS A 362 3.04 -14.67 -5.00
N ARG A 363 3.58 -15.69 -4.36
CA ARG A 363 3.53 -17.10 -4.80
C ARG A 363 2.23 -17.74 -4.37
N ILE A 364 1.62 -18.55 -5.23
CA ILE A 364 0.53 -19.43 -4.84
C ILE A 364 1.11 -20.62 -4.06
N CYS A 365 0.71 -20.77 -2.80
CA CYS A 365 1.04 -21.96 -2.03
C CYS A 365 0.23 -23.14 -2.56
N ARG A 366 0.93 -24.20 -2.98
CA ARG A 366 0.35 -25.41 -3.59
C ARG A 366 0.22 -26.57 -2.60
N GLU A 367 0.41 -26.30 -1.32
CA GLU A 367 0.09 -27.27 -0.28
C GLU A 367 -1.40 -27.61 -0.36
N ASN A 368 -1.74 -28.90 -0.28
CA ASN A 368 -3.11 -29.39 -0.36
C ASN A 368 -3.90 -28.96 0.87
N LYS A 369 -4.39 -27.72 0.89
CA LYS A 369 -5.43 -27.27 1.80
C LYS A 369 -6.79 -27.54 1.14
N ILE A 370 -7.70 -28.13 1.90
CA ILE A 370 -9.00 -28.58 1.39
C ILE A 370 -9.88 -27.37 1.01
N ASP A 371 -9.78 -26.27 1.77
CA ASP A 371 -10.77 -25.19 1.76
C ASP A 371 -10.27 -23.87 1.15
N HIS A 372 -8.96 -23.69 0.96
CA HIS A 372 -8.38 -22.44 0.46
C HIS A 372 -7.01 -22.60 -0.19
N ALA A 373 -6.55 -21.55 -0.86
CA ALA A 373 -5.19 -21.43 -1.39
C ALA A 373 -4.58 -20.11 -0.89
N ASP A 374 -3.33 -20.18 -0.41
CA ASP A 374 -2.65 -19.03 0.16
C ASP A 374 -1.75 -18.32 -0.85
N LEU A 375 -1.65 -16.99 -0.70
CA LEU A 375 -0.68 -16.17 -1.43
C LEU A 375 0.45 -15.74 -0.49
N VAL A 376 1.64 -16.28 -0.71
CA VAL A 376 2.81 -16.13 0.17
C VAL A 376 3.80 -15.13 -0.42
N ARG A 377 4.45 -14.34 0.44
CA ARG A 377 5.50 -13.40 0.03
C ARG A 377 6.76 -14.18 -0.37
N TYR A 378 7.55 -13.63 -1.28
CA TYR A 378 8.83 -14.19 -1.68
C TYR A 378 9.90 -13.99 -0.61
N ASP A 379 10.87 -14.89 -0.55
CA ASP A 379 12.05 -14.72 0.30
C ASP A 379 12.97 -13.64 -0.27
N PHE A 380 13.78 -12.99 0.58
CA PHE A 380 14.67 -11.91 0.16
C PHE A 380 15.59 -12.32 -1.00
N GLU A 381 16.16 -13.53 -0.95
CA GLU A 381 17.06 -14.04 -1.99
C GLU A 381 16.42 -14.10 -3.37
N GLU A 382 15.09 -14.26 -3.44
CA GLU A 382 14.31 -14.33 -4.68
C GLU A 382 13.98 -12.95 -5.26
N ILE A 383 14.21 -11.88 -4.50
CA ILE A 383 13.87 -10.49 -4.88
C ILE A 383 14.99 -9.47 -4.61
N LYS A 384 16.18 -9.93 -4.20
CA LYS A 384 17.33 -9.08 -3.81
C LYS A 384 17.81 -8.10 -4.89
N ASN A 385 17.46 -8.34 -6.15
CA ASN A 385 17.68 -7.40 -7.24
C ASN A 385 16.64 -7.55 -8.37
N LEU A 386 16.67 -6.60 -9.31
CA LEU A 386 15.70 -6.51 -10.39
C LEU A 386 15.71 -7.73 -11.35
N ILE A 387 16.87 -8.30 -11.61
CA ILE A 387 17.03 -9.42 -12.54
C ILE A 387 16.42 -10.67 -11.90
N VAL A 388 16.86 -11.00 -10.68
CA VAL A 388 16.38 -12.15 -9.91
C VAL A 388 14.87 -12.04 -9.67
N ALA A 389 14.38 -10.88 -9.21
CA ALA A 389 12.94 -10.66 -9.03
C ALA A 389 12.15 -10.83 -10.34
N GLY A 390 12.71 -10.35 -11.45
CA GLY A 390 12.09 -10.48 -12.78
C GLY A 390 12.01 -11.94 -13.26
N GLU A 391 13.01 -12.76 -12.97
CA GLU A 391 12.98 -14.20 -13.24
C GLU A 391 11.99 -14.93 -12.33
N THR A 392 12.02 -14.64 -11.03
CA THR A 392 11.09 -15.20 -10.04
C THR A 392 9.64 -14.94 -10.46
N TYR A 393 9.30 -13.71 -10.84
CA TYR A 393 7.92 -13.35 -11.21
C TYR A 393 7.48 -13.99 -12.53
N ARG A 394 8.38 -14.11 -13.52
CA ARG A 394 8.06 -14.82 -14.77
C ARG A 394 7.86 -16.31 -14.54
N LYS A 395 8.67 -16.93 -13.69
CA LYS A 395 8.49 -18.34 -13.30
C LYS A 395 7.14 -18.52 -12.61
N GLU A 396 6.80 -17.68 -11.63
CA GLU A 396 5.49 -17.73 -10.97
C GLU A 396 4.34 -17.49 -11.97
N GLU A 397 4.46 -16.53 -12.88
CA GLU A 397 3.47 -16.29 -13.93
C GLU A 397 3.24 -17.54 -14.78
N LEU A 398 4.29 -18.16 -15.29
CA LEU A 398 4.17 -19.39 -16.10
C LEU A 398 3.50 -20.52 -15.32
N LEU A 399 3.82 -20.64 -14.04
CA LEU A 399 3.34 -21.72 -13.18
C LEU A 399 1.87 -21.52 -12.75
N SER A 400 1.45 -20.29 -12.48
CA SER A 400 0.21 -19.99 -11.76
C SER A 400 -0.86 -19.32 -12.62
N ARG A 401 -0.53 -18.87 -13.83
CA ARG A 401 -1.46 -18.17 -14.72
C ARG A 401 -2.67 -19.01 -15.10
N GLU A 402 -2.46 -20.25 -15.54
CA GLU A 402 -3.56 -21.14 -15.94
C GLU A 402 -4.53 -21.34 -14.78
N TRP A 403 -4.00 -21.61 -13.59
CA TRP A 403 -4.80 -21.79 -12.38
C TRP A 403 -5.62 -20.55 -12.02
N LEU A 404 -5.05 -19.34 -12.07
CA LEU A 404 -5.79 -18.10 -11.81
C LEU A 404 -6.88 -17.84 -12.86
N ILE A 405 -6.60 -18.12 -14.13
CA ILE A 405 -7.59 -17.98 -15.20
C ILE A 405 -8.74 -18.96 -14.99
N GLU A 406 -8.42 -20.22 -14.66
CA GLU A 406 -9.42 -21.24 -14.39
C GLU A 406 -10.27 -20.89 -13.15
N LEU A 407 -9.63 -20.45 -12.07
CA LEU A 407 -10.32 -19.99 -10.86
C LEU A 407 -11.29 -18.85 -11.21
N PHE A 408 -10.84 -17.85 -11.98
CA PHE A 408 -11.71 -16.76 -12.41
C PHE A 408 -12.89 -17.25 -13.25
N ASN A 409 -12.64 -18.16 -14.20
CA ASN A 409 -13.69 -18.76 -15.02
C ASN A 409 -14.75 -19.44 -14.13
N ARG A 410 -14.33 -20.24 -13.15
CA ARG A 410 -15.22 -20.94 -12.22
C ARG A 410 -16.03 -19.97 -11.36
N VAL A 411 -15.39 -18.91 -10.85
CA VAL A 411 -16.08 -17.86 -10.08
C VAL A 411 -17.17 -17.20 -10.90
N ALA A 412 -16.92 -16.98 -12.20
CA ALA A 412 -17.86 -16.36 -13.14
C ALA A 412 -18.99 -17.30 -13.62
N THR A 413 -18.76 -18.62 -13.69
CA THR A 413 -19.72 -19.60 -14.24
C THR A 413 -20.52 -20.39 -13.20
N ASN A 414 -20.38 -20.08 -11.90
CA ASN A 414 -21.11 -20.72 -10.79
C ASN A 414 -20.86 -22.24 -10.63
N GLN A 415 -19.71 -22.76 -11.05
CA GLN A 415 -19.36 -24.17 -10.77
C GLN A 415 -18.77 -24.33 -9.36
N VAL A 416 -19.35 -25.24 -8.58
CA VAL A 416 -18.91 -25.62 -7.22
C VAL A 416 -17.48 -26.18 -7.28
N LEU A 417 -16.62 -25.80 -6.33
CA LEU A 417 -15.33 -26.44 -6.08
C LEU A 417 -15.54 -27.93 -5.80
N ARG A 418 -15.41 -28.77 -6.84
CA ARG A 418 -14.98 -30.16 -6.65
C ARG A 418 -13.47 -30.16 -6.87
N THR A 419 -12.73 -30.31 -5.79
CA THR A 419 -11.32 -30.69 -5.84
C THR A 419 -11.21 -31.94 -6.72
N ARG A 420 -10.65 -31.80 -7.92
CA ARG A 420 -10.18 -32.97 -8.66
C ARG A 420 -8.77 -33.26 -8.16
N PRO A 421 -8.51 -34.42 -7.55
CA PRO A 421 -7.16 -34.91 -7.43
C PRO A 421 -6.75 -35.38 -8.82
N SER A 422 -6.11 -34.51 -9.60
CA SER A 422 -5.29 -35.01 -10.71
C SER A 422 -3.88 -35.18 -10.16
N ALA A 423 -3.64 -36.37 -9.63
CA ALA A 423 -2.31 -36.95 -9.62
C ALA A 423 -1.71 -36.77 -11.02
N LEU A 424 -0.60 -36.06 -11.10
CA LEU A 424 0.32 -36.18 -12.22
C LEU A 424 0.72 -37.65 -12.29
N LYS A 425 0.21 -38.36 -13.30
CA LYS A 425 0.81 -39.58 -13.80
C LYS A 425 1.75 -39.21 -14.93
N TYR A 426 2.98 -39.70 -14.77
CA TYR A 426 4.18 -39.68 -15.62
C TYR A 426 5.02 -38.41 -15.54
#